data_AF-A0A9D8KBZ2-F1
#
_entry.id   AF-A0A9D8KBZ2-F1
#
_cell.length_a   1.000
_cell.length_b   1.000
_cell.length_c   1.000
_cell.angle_alpha   90.00
_cell.angle_beta   90.00
_cell.angle_gamma   90.00
#
_symmetry.space_group_name_H-M   'P 1'
#
loop_
_entity.id
_entity.type
_entity.pdbx_description
1 polymer ?
#
loop_
_entity_poly.entity_id
_entity_poly.type
_entity_poly.pdbx_seq_one_letter_code
_entity_poly.pdbx_strand_id
1 'polypeptide(L)'
;MAWIPGGAFTMGYNDHYPEEAPAHRVVVDGFWVDRTAVTNAQFLKFVKATGHRTLAEQAADPTLYPDARPDLLQPSSIVFVPPPGPVAKGDPYRWWQYVAGADWRHPEGPGSSIKGREQHPVVHIAHADALAYAAWIGKQLPSEAEWERAARGGLEGVEFAWGEELHPGGRMLANTWQGDFPHHNSRADGWERTAPVGQYPANGNGLLDMIGNVWEWTDDWYQEHGARLEAIRRQPTTDPGDISAQACCGGLLGTAMVVAEKIQASDPHAGFQLRLAMLGCLVVAGAIGGSSFSLDAANPGRRRPKDTLRSASALTTGIFAALVTLTFLHAGLDQARTVSSRLSTSLTILVLSLSGPGWLAHQLSPGWRHRRKLGPLGRSFRRGRHELGGEAERGQP
;
A
#
# COMPACT_ATOMS: atom_id res chain seq x y z
N MET A 1 6.04 13.66 28.64
CA MET A 1 6.10 14.62 27.52
C MET A 1 7.54 14.86 27.11
N ALA A 2 7.75 15.24 25.85
CA ALA A 2 9.00 15.77 25.30
C ALA A 2 8.76 17.20 24.81
N TRP A 3 9.78 18.06 24.94
CA TRP A 3 9.73 19.43 24.43
C TRP A 3 10.18 19.45 22.97
N ILE A 4 9.35 20.02 22.10
CA ILE A 4 9.65 20.22 20.69
C ILE A 4 9.97 21.71 20.50
N PRO A 5 11.23 22.07 20.16
CA PRO A 5 11.59 23.46 19.92
C PRO A 5 10.73 24.05 18.80
N GLY A 6 10.33 25.32 18.87
CA GLY A 6 9.61 26.02 17.79
C GLY A 6 10.43 26.15 16.50
N GLY A 7 9.79 26.44 15.36
CA GLY A 7 10.48 26.62 14.09
C GLY A 7 9.71 26.21 12.84
N ALA A 8 10.30 26.55 11.70
CA ALA A 8 9.76 26.22 10.38
C ALA A 8 10.18 24.81 9.95
N PHE A 9 9.27 24.07 9.33
CA PHE A 9 9.54 22.78 8.70
C PHE A 9 8.71 22.63 7.41
N THR A 10 9.02 21.61 6.62
CA THR A 10 8.23 21.24 5.44
C THR A 10 7.20 20.18 5.85
N MET A 11 5.93 20.55 5.81
CA MET A 11 4.79 19.68 6.10
C MET A 11 4.28 19.02 4.81
N GLY A 12 3.81 17.78 4.90
CA GLY A 12 3.33 16.97 3.78
C GLY A 12 4.44 16.31 2.95
N TYR A 13 4.03 15.53 1.97
CA TYR A 13 4.93 14.77 1.08
C TYR A 13 4.33 14.67 -0.32
N ASN A 14 5.17 14.77 -1.36
CA ASN A 14 4.68 14.89 -2.74
C ASN A 14 4.62 13.55 -3.49
N ASP A 15 5.33 12.53 -3.00
CA ASP A 15 5.70 11.38 -3.83
C ASP A 15 4.89 10.10 -3.52
N HIS A 16 3.97 10.13 -2.55
CA HIS A 16 3.14 8.98 -2.17
C HIS A 16 1.64 9.22 -2.35
N TYR A 17 1.03 10.01 -1.48
CA TYR A 17 -0.42 10.20 -1.44
C TYR A 17 -0.80 11.58 -1.99
N PRO A 18 -1.69 11.67 -3.00
CA PRO A 18 -2.12 12.95 -3.55
C PRO A 18 -2.68 13.92 -2.50
N GLU A 19 -3.35 13.40 -1.47
CA GLU A 19 -3.92 14.16 -0.36
C GLU A 19 -2.86 14.80 0.55
N GLU A 20 -1.65 14.25 0.61
CA GLU A 20 -0.52 14.81 1.38
C GLU A 20 0.18 15.95 0.63
N ALA A 21 -0.08 16.09 -0.67
CA ALA A 21 0.51 17.10 -1.53
C ALA A 21 -0.34 18.40 -1.60
N PRO A 22 0.30 19.56 -1.78
CA PRO A 22 1.74 19.74 -1.92
C PRO A 22 2.44 19.90 -0.57
N ALA A 23 3.68 19.41 -0.51
CA ALA A 23 4.59 19.71 0.58
C ALA A 23 4.83 21.23 0.66
N HIS A 24 4.69 21.82 1.85
CA HIS A 24 4.69 23.27 2.04
C HIS A 24 5.35 23.67 3.37
N ARG A 25 5.85 24.91 3.46
CA ARG A 25 6.49 25.41 4.68
C ARG A 25 5.45 25.81 5.72
N VAL A 26 5.57 25.27 6.91
CA VAL A 26 4.75 25.59 8.09
C VAL A 26 5.66 26.02 9.23
N VAL A 27 5.20 26.98 10.03
CA VAL A 27 5.88 27.41 11.26
C VAL A 27 4.98 27.04 12.42
N VAL A 28 5.53 26.36 13.43
CA VAL A 28 4.83 26.10 14.69
C VAL A 28 5.71 26.58 15.84
N ASP A 29 5.06 27.01 16.94
CA ASP A 29 5.74 27.42 18.16
C ASP A 29 6.37 26.22 18.89
N GLY A 30 7.06 26.48 19.99
CA GLY A 30 7.56 25.41 20.85
C GLY A 30 6.44 24.83 21.71
N PHE A 31 6.34 23.51 21.79
CA PHE A 31 5.26 22.83 22.51
C PHE A 31 5.74 21.56 23.22
N TRP A 32 4.94 21.09 24.18
CA TRP A 32 5.10 19.79 24.82
C TRP A 32 4.15 18.78 24.20
N VAL A 33 4.65 17.60 23.88
CA VAL A 33 3.84 16.48 23.38
C VAL A 33 4.12 15.21 24.18
N ASP A 34 3.14 14.35 24.37
CA ASP A 34 3.35 13.07 25.04
C ASP A 34 4.31 12.17 24.24
N ARG A 35 5.16 11.42 24.94
CA ARG A 35 6.21 10.60 24.29
C ARG A 35 5.65 9.33 23.64
N THR A 36 4.42 8.98 23.98
CA THR A 36 3.72 7.76 23.61
C THR A 36 2.24 8.10 23.49
N ALA A 37 1.49 7.31 22.72
CA ALA A 37 0.03 7.28 22.80
C ALA A 37 -0.45 7.03 24.25
N VAL A 38 -1.70 7.43 24.51
CA VAL A 38 -2.37 7.20 25.81
C VAL A 38 -2.61 5.70 25.99
N THR A 39 -2.23 5.16 27.14
CA THR A 39 -2.38 3.74 27.46
C THR A 39 -3.75 3.40 28.04
N ASN A 40 -4.15 2.14 27.94
CA ASN A 40 -5.33 1.59 28.64
C ASN A 40 -5.32 1.88 30.14
N ALA A 41 -4.15 1.76 30.80
CA ALA A 41 -4.03 2.05 32.23
C ALA A 41 -4.27 3.52 32.57
N GLN A 42 -3.81 4.45 31.73
CA GLN A 42 -4.03 5.88 31.89
C GLN A 42 -5.51 6.23 31.66
N PHE A 43 -6.09 5.73 30.57
CA PHE A 43 -7.50 5.97 30.25
C PHE A 43 -8.44 5.37 31.32
N LEU A 44 -8.09 4.21 31.89
CA LEU A 44 -8.84 3.62 33.01
C LEU A 44 -8.84 4.53 34.24
N LYS A 45 -7.75 5.26 34.53
CA LYS A 45 -7.73 6.23 35.65
C LYS A 45 -8.68 7.38 35.40
N PHE A 46 -8.70 7.91 34.17
CA PHE A 46 -9.65 8.93 33.74
C PHE A 46 -11.09 8.46 33.95
N VAL A 47 -11.46 7.32 33.36
CA VAL A 47 -12.83 6.81 33.46
C VAL A 47 -13.24 6.52 34.90
N LYS A 48 -12.34 5.98 35.73
CA LYS A 48 -12.62 5.77 37.17
C LYS A 48 -12.83 7.09 37.93
N ALA A 49 -12.13 8.15 37.56
CA ALA A 49 -12.21 9.44 38.23
C ALA A 49 -13.44 10.26 37.82
N THR A 50 -13.85 10.15 36.55
CA THR A 50 -14.89 11.02 35.96
C THR A 50 -16.22 10.32 35.72
N GLY A 51 -16.23 8.97 35.68
CA GLY A 51 -17.38 8.22 35.21
C GLY A 51 -17.63 8.35 33.70
N HIS A 52 -16.64 8.84 32.94
CA HIS A 52 -16.76 9.02 31.48
C HIS A 52 -17.19 7.73 30.78
N ARG A 53 -18.15 7.85 29.87
CA ARG A 53 -18.57 6.79 28.95
C ARG A 53 -18.16 7.21 27.55
N THR A 54 -17.41 6.36 26.85
CA THR A 54 -16.96 6.70 25.50
C THR A 54 -18.13 6.73 24.53
N LEU A 55 -17.92 7.31 23.34
CA LEU A 55 -18.96 7.29 22.31
C LEU A 55 -19.32 5.86 21.90
N ALA A 56 -18.35 4.96 21.83
CA ALA A 56 -18.57 3.54 21.54
C ALA A 56 -19.42 2.82 22.59
N GLU A 57 -19.43 3.30 23.84
CA GLU A 57 -20.25 2.76 24.93
C GLU A 57 -21.70 3.29 24.90
N GLN A 58 -22.05 4.18 23.96
CA GLN A 58 -23.35 4.85 23.87
C GLN A 58 -24.10 4.42 22.61
N ALA A 59 -25.44 4.42 22.68
CA ALA A 59 -26.26 4.20 21.50
C ALA A 59 -26.17 5.45 20.60
N ALA A 60 -26.06 5.24 19.29
CA ALA A 60 -26.10 6.32 18.32
C ALA A 60 -27.48 6.98 18.32
N ASP A 61 -27.52 8.31 18.18
CA ASP A 61 -28.76 9.05 18.10
C ASP A 61 -29.46 8.77 16.75
N PRO A 62 -30.65 8.14 16.74
CA PRO A 62 -31.37 7.84 15.50
C PRO A 62 -31.71 9.09 14.68
N THR A 63 -31.77 10.28 15.30
CA THR A 63 -32.06 11.52 14.58
C THR A 63 -30.92 11.98 13.69
N LEU A 64 -29.67 11.60 14.02
CA LEU A 64 -28.50 11.85 13.19
C LEU A 64 -28.36 10.82 12.06
N TYR A 65 -29.03 9.67 12.19
CA TYR A 65 -28.94 8.54 11.25
C TYR A 65 -30.34 7.99 10.89
N PRO A 66 -31.21 8.79 10.24
CA PRO A 66 -32.61 8.41 10.02
C PRO A 66 -32.79 7.15 9.17
N ASP A 67 -31.83 6.83 8.31
CA ASP A 67 -31.84 5.66 7.42
C ASP A 67 -31.08 4.45 8.01
N ALA A 68 -30.47 4.58 9.19
CA ALA A 68 -29.75 3.50 9.82
C ALA A 68 -30.71 2.43 10.35
N ARG A 69 -30.33 1.16 10.18
CA ARG A 69 -31.08 0.06 10.79
C ARG A 69 -30.99 0.17 12.32
N PRO A 70 -32.08 -0.07 13.07
CA PRO A 70 -32.06 0.04 14.54
C PRO A 70 -31.02 -0.84 15.23
N ASP A 71 -30.70 -2.02 14.68
CA ASP A 71 -29.67 -2.92 15.20
C ASP A 71 -28.24 -2.38 15.04
N LEU A 72 -28.05 -1.36 14.19
CA LEU A 72 -26.78 -0.66 13.99
C LEU A 72 -26.67 0.62 14.83
N LEU A 73 -27.65 0.92 15.68
CA LEU A 73 -27.59 2.09 16.58
C LEU A 73 -27.19 1.73 18.02
N GLN A 74 -26.99 0.44 18.31
CA GLN A 74 -26.57 -0.02 19.63
C GLN A 74 -25.10 0.35 19.91
N PRO A 75 -24.69 0.45 21.20
CA PRO A 75 -23.29 0.64 21.57
C PRO A 75 -22.38 -0.35 20.87
N SER A 76 -21.35 0.15 20.19
CA SER A 76 -20.55 -0.62 19.26
C SER A 76 -19.36 0.19 18.75
N SER A 77 -18.45 -0.51 18.09
CA SER A 77 -17.34 0.10 17.37
C SER A 77 -16.97 -0.70 16.13
N ILE A 78 -16.14 -0.11 15.29
CA ILE A 78 -15.61 -0.76 14.09
C ILE A 78 -14.36 -1.57 14.50
N VAL A 79 -14.38 -2.87 14.21
CA VAL A 79 -13.34 -3.83 14.58
C VAL A 79 -12.76 -4.48 13.33
N PHE A 80 -11.43 -4.59 13.29
CA PHE A 80 -10.76 -5.33 12.24
C PHE A 80 -10.94 -6.84 12.48
N VAL A 81 -11.55 -7.49 11.50
CA VAL A 81 -11.79 -8.93 11.45
C VAL A 81 -11.19 -9.46 10.14
N PRO A 82 -10.03 -10.15 10.19
CA PRO A 82 -9.39 -10.65 8.98
C PRO A 82 -10.31 -11.67 8.29
N PRO A 83 -10.53 -11.55 6.97
CA PRO A 83 -11.30 -12.55 6.23
C PRO A 83 -10.53 -13.87 6.18
N PRO A 84 -11.20 -15.02 5.98
CA PRO A 84 -10.57 -16.34 5.99
C PRO A 84 -9.62 -16.59 4.80
N GLY A 85 -9.55 -15.66 3.84
CA GLY A 85 -8.71 -15.77 2.66
C GLY A 85 -8.65 -14.46 1.87
N PRO A 86 -7.99 -14.47 0.71
CA PRO A 86 -7.84 -13.30 -0.13
C PRO A 86 -9.19 -12.69 -0.55
N VAL A 87 -9.30 -11.37 -0.44
CA VAL A 87 -10.48 -10.61 -0.89
C VAL A 87 -10.07 -9.41 -1.74
N ALA A 88 -11.00 -8.91 -2.55
CA ALA A 88 -10.80 -7.66 -3.28
C ALA A 88 -10.61 -6.48 -2.31
N LYS A 89 -9.60 -5.64 -2.56
CA LYS A 89 -9.19 -4.55 -1.66
C LYS A 89 -10.00 -3.26 -1.82
N GLY A 90 -10.94 -3.19 -2.77
CA GLY A 90 -11.74 -2.00 -3.04
C GLY A 90 -12.95 -1.81 -2.11
N ASP A 91 -13.15 -2.72 -1.15
CA ASP A 91 -14.31 -2.75 -0.27
C ASP A 91 -13.85 -3.01 1.18
N PRO A 92 -13.65 -1.96 1.98
CA PRO A 92 -13.11 -2.07 3.33
C PRO A 92 -14.04 -2.80 4.31
N TYR A 93 -15.35 -2.86 4.03
CA TYR A 93 -16.34 -3.54 4.86
C TYR A 93 -16.14 -5.07 4.93
N ARG A 94 -15.24 -5.61 4.10
CA ARG A 94 -14.86 -7.04 4.13
C ARG A 94 -13.95 -7.40 5.31
N TRP A 95 -13.30 -6.42 5.92
CA TRP A 95 -12.43 -6.63 7.08
C TRP A 95 -12.68 -5.64 8.22
N TRP A 96 -13.41 -4.55 7.98
CA TRP A 96 -13.91 -3.67 9.03
C TRP A 96 -15.38 -3.97 9.30
N GLN A 97 -15.68 -4.47 10.50
CA GLN A 97 -17.02 -4.88 10.88
C GLN A 97 -17.53 -4.02 12.04
N TYR A 98 -18.80 -3.66 11.98
CA TYR A 98 -19.50 -3.00 13.08
C TYR A 98 -19.87 -4.05 14.13
N VAL A 99 -19.22 -4.02 15.29
CA VAL A 99 -19.36 -5.04 16.33
C VAL A 99 -20.06 -4.45 17.55
N ALA A 100 -21.24 -4.99 17.83
CA ALA A 100 -22.02 -4.67 19.02
C ALA A 100 -21.23 -4.91 20.31
N GLY A 101 -21.18 -3.92 21.20
CA GLY A 101 -20.45 -3.97 22.46
C GLY A 101 -18.93 -4.04 22.32
N ALA A 102 -18.38 -3.72 21.15
CA ALA A 102 -16.96 -3.39 21.05
C ALA A 102 -16.72 -1.97 21.55
N ASP A 103 -15.79 -1.82 22.47
CA ASP A 103 -15.39 -0.55 23.09
C ASP A 103 -13.94 -0.63 23.56
N TRP A 104 -13.46 0.40 24.27
CA TRP A 104 -12.08 0.46 24.73
C TRP A 104 -11.72 -0.61 25.78
N ARG A 105 -12.68 -1.15 26.53
CA ARG A 105 -12.50 -2.26 27.48
C ARG A 105 -12.59 -3.62 26.79
N HIS A 106 -13.36 -3.68 25.71
CA HIS A 106 -13.68 -4.86 24.92
C HIS A 106 -13.31 -4.65 23.44
N PRO A 107 -12.01 -4.49 23.09
CA PRO A 107 -11.59 -4.01 21.77
C PRO A 107 -11.83 -4.97 20.60
N GLU A 108 -12.10 -6.25 20.88
CA GLU A 108 -12.50 -7.22 19.86
C GLU A 108 -13.98 -7.63 19.97
N GLY A 109 -14.77 -6.89 20.76
CA GLY A 109 -16.17 -7.18 21.07
C GLY A 109 -16.38 -7.79 22.46
N PRO A 110 -17.63 -8.10 22.85
CA PRO A 110 -18.03 -8.34 24.25
C PRO A 110 -17.29 -9.46 24.99
N GLY A 111 -16.74 -10.43 24.26
CA GLY A 111 -15.95 -11.53 24.84
C GLY A 111 -14.48 -11.21 25.08
N SER A 112 -14.00 -10.05 24.63
CA SER A 112 -12.60 -9.63 24.75
C SER A 112 -12.35 -8.82 26.03
N SER A 113 -11.08 -8.54 26.35
CA SER A 113 -10.73 -7.66 27.46
C SER A 113 -9.35 -7.02 27.27
N ILE A 114 -9.12 -5.89 27.94
CA ILE A 114 -7.79 -5.26 28.05
C ILE A 114 -6.88 -5.88 29.13
N LYS A 115 -7.26 -7.01 29.74
CA LYS A 115 -6.43 -7.66 30.79
C LYS A 115 -5.10 -8.12 30.18
N GLY A 116 -3.99 -7.68 30.76
CA GLY A 116 -2.65 -7.92 30.20
C GLY A 116 -2.27 -6.97 29.05
N ARG A 117 -3.12 -6.00 28.72
CA ARG A 117 -2.88 -4.94 27.72
C ARG A 117 -2.87 -3.55 28.36
N GLU A 118 -2.51 -3.44 29.64
CA GLU A 118 -2.53 -2.20 30.40
C GLU A 118 -1.61 -1.12 29.81
N GLN A 119 -0.48 -1.55 29.21
CA GLN A 119 0.49 -0.67 28.55
C GLN A 119 0.29 -0.54 27.04
N HIS A 120 -0.76 -1.14 26.48
CA HIS A 120 -1.12 -0.92 25.08
C HIS A 120 -1.85 0.42 24.94
N PRO A 121 -1.80 1.05 23.75
CA PRO A 121 -2.61 2.23 23.48
C PRO A 121 -4.09 1.91 23.65
N VAL A 122 -4.83 2.87 24.22
CA VAL A 122 -6.29 2.78 24.27
C VAL A 122 -6.86 2.97 22.86
N VAL A 123 -7.87 2.18 22.50
CA VAL A 123 -8.53 2.17 21.18
C VAL A 123 -10.04 2.31 21.33
N HIS A 124 -10.79 2.45 20.23
CA HIS A 124 -12.23 2.75 20.23
C HIS A 124 -12.57 4.06 20.94
N ILE A 125 -11.68 5.03 20.81
CA ILE A 125 -11.78 6.38 21.35
C ILE A 125 -12.16 7.31 20.22
N ALA A 126 -13.33 7.96 20.30
CA ALA A 126 -13.71 9.01 19.36
C ALA A 126 -12.94 10.30 19.67
N HIS A 127 -12.92 11.25 18.72
CA HIS A 127 -12.30 12.56 18.92
C HIS A 127 -12.79 13.25 20.22
N ALA A 128 -14.10 13.23 20.48
CA ALA A 128 -14.67 13.80 21.70
C ALA A 128 -14.18 13.12 22.99
N ASP A 129 -13.90 11.82 22.96
CA ASP A 129 -13.35 11.08 24.10
C ASP A 129 -11.89 11.46 24.35
N ALA A 130 -11.12 11.64 23.28
CA ALA A 130 -9.72 12.08 23.35
C ALA A 130 -9.62 13.51 23.91
N LEU A 131 -10.48 14.44 23.46
CA LEU A 131 -10.59 15.79 24.01
C LEU A 131 -10.97 15.78 25.49
N ALA A 132 -11.95 14.98 25.89
CA ALA A 132 -12.38 14.87 27.29
C ALA A 132 -11.24 14.35 28.19
N TYR A 133 -10.49 13.35 27.72
CA TYR A 133 -9.32 12.84 28.43
C TYR A 133 -8.22 13.91 28.54
N ALA A 134 -7.88 14.58 27.43
CA ALA A 134 -6.86 15.62 27.39
C ALA A 134 -7.18 16.77 28.35
N ALA A 135 -8.43 17.26 28.32
CA ALA A 135 -8.90 18.30 29.21
C ALA A 135 -8.81 17.87 30.69
N TRP A 136 -9.17 16.62 31.02
CA TRP A 136 -9.09 16.10 32.38
C TRP A 136 -7.65 16.09 32.94
N ILE A 137 -6.65 15.79 32.11
CA ILE A 137 -5.23 15.86 32.52
C ILE A 137 -4.60 17.25 32.35
N GLY A 138 -5.40 18.28 32.03
CA GLY A 138 -4.91 19.64 31.82
C GLY A 138 -4.01 19.78 30.59
N LYS A 139 -4.33 19.07 29.52
CA LYS A 139 -3.66 19.11 28.21
C LYS A 139 -4.68 19.36 27.08
N GLN A 140 -4.17 19.36 25.86
CA GLN A 140 -4.93 19.46 24.62
C GLN A 140 -4.39 18.44 23.60
N LEU A 141 -5.14 18.19 22.53
CA LEU A 141 -4.63 17.45 21.37
C LEU A 141 -3.63 18.33 20.61
N PRO A 142 -2.62 17.74 19.94
CA PRO A 142 -1.76 18.49 19.04
C PRO A 142 -2.55 18.88 17.78
N SER A 143 -2.21 20.01 17.18
CA SER A 143 -2.54 20.24 15.77
C SER A 143 -1.84 19.23 14.87
N GLU A 144 -2.35 19.04 13.66
CA GLU A 144 -1.74 18.19 12.62
C GLU A 144 -0.29 18.63 12.32
N ALA A 145 -0.06 19.93 12.24
CA ALA A 145 1.27 20.48 12.01
C ALA A 145 2.24 20.24 13.19
N GLU A 146 1.76 20.35 14.44
CA GLU A 146 2.55 20.01 15.62
C GLU A 146 2.85 18.50 15.64
N TRP A 147 1.86 17.66 15.35
CA TRP A 147 2.02 16.22 15.31
C TRP A 147 3.05 15.80 14.25
N GLU A 148 2.94 16.30 13.01
CA GLU A 148 3.86 15.91 11.94
C GLU A 148 5.29 16.40 12.23
N ARG A 149 5.43 17.62 12.76
CA ARG A 149 6.75 18.13 13.15
C ARG A 149 7.38 17.30 14.27
N ALA A 150 6.58 16.90 15.24
CA ALA A 150 7.00 16.02 16.31
C ALA A 150 7.44 14.65 15.75
N ALA A 151 6.64 14.07 14.84
CA ALA A 151 6.86 12.78 14.20
C ALA A 151 8.14 12.75 13.33
N ARG A 152 8.43 13.82 12.60
CA ARG A 152 9.63 13.95 11.75
C ARG A 152 10.95 13.86 12.51
N GLY A 153 10.96 14.06 13.83
CA GLY A 153 12.14 13.79 14.65
C GLY A 153 13.36 14.66 14.32
N GLY A 154 13.15 15.84 13.71
CA GLY A 154 14.23 16.72 13.25
C GLY A 154 14.77 16.43 11.84
N LEU A 155 14.18 15.46 11.13
CA LEU A 155 14.48 15.19 9.73
C LEU A 155 13.61 16.06 8.81
N GLU A 156 14.16 16.49 7.67
CA GLU A 156 13.42 17.22 6.64
C GLU A 156 13.38 16.40 5.34
N GLY A 157 12.21 16.38 4.69
CA GLY A 157 12.06 15.83 3.34
C GLY A 157 12.18 14.32 3.21
N VAL A 158 12.17 13.59 4.33
CA VAL A 158 12.19 12.12 4.37
C VAL A 158 10.79 11.54 4.57
N GLU A 159 10.59 10.31 4.08
CA GLU A 159 9.30 9.61 4.14
C GLU A 159 8.90 9.13 5.55
N PHE A 160 9.85 8.60 6.33
CA PHE A 160 9.59 8.04 7.66
C PHE A 160 10.28 8.85 8.77
N ALA A 161 9.77 8.69 10.00
CA ALA A 161 10.32 9.30 11.22
C ALA A 161 11.79 8.93 11.52
N TRP A 162 12.35 7.96 10.79
CA TRP A 162 13.71 7.44 10.91
C TRP A 162 14.51 7.49 9.60
N GLY A 163 13.96 8.01 8.49
CA GLY A 163 14.64 8.10 7.19
C GLY A 163 13.76 7.65 6.03
N GLU A 164 14.39 7.20 4.93
CA GLU A 164 13.70 6.91 3.65
C GLU A 164 13.30 5.44 3.46
N GLU A 165 13.87 4.54 4.26
CA GLU A 165 13.59 3.11 4.12
C GLU A 165 12.63 2.66 5.24
N LEU A 166 11.54 1.98 4.88
CA LEU A 166 10.57 1.48 5.85
C LEU A 166 11.19 0.44 6.82
N HIS A 167 12.11 -0.38 6.31
CA HIS A 167 12.78 -1.46 7.05
C HIS A 167 14.30 -1.41 6.88
N PRO A 168 14.99 -0.40 7.45
CA PRO A 168 16.41 -0.22 7.25
C PRO A 168 17.20 -1.41 7.79
N GLY A 169 17.94 -2.07 6.90
CA GLY A 169 18.66 -3.31 7.21
C GLY A 169 17.73 -4.48 7.60
N GLY A 170 16.48 -4.47 7.12
CA GLY A 170 15.46 -5.47 7.43
C GLY A 170 14.84 -5.36 8.82
N ARG A 171 15.11 -4.28 9.56
CA ARG A 171 14.59 -4.08 10.92
C ARG A 171 13.18 -3.50 10.89
N MET A 172 12.29 -4.08 11.69
CA MET A 172 10.96 -3.52 11.94
C MET A 172 11.11 -2.36 12.95
N LEU A 173 10.73 -1.15 12.52
CA LEU A 173 10.81 0.08 13.33
C LEU A 173 9.44 0.66 13.71
N ALA A 174 8.38 -0.05 13.33
CA ALA A 174 7.00 0.27 13.66
C ALA A 174 6.18 -1.03 13.67
N ASN A 175 5.06 -1.01 14.40
CA ASN A 175 4.05 -2.07 14.34
C ASN A 175 3.13 -1.79 13.15
N THR A 176 3.25 -2.60 12.09
CA THR A 176 2.56 -2.42 10.81
C THR A 176 2.05 -3.77 10.29
N TRP A 177 1.42 -3.81 9.12
CA TRP A 177 1.03 -5.11 8.53
C TRP A 177 2.19 -5.70 7.73
N GLN A 178 2.52 -6.98 7.97
CA GLN A 178 3.41 -7.74 7.07
C GLN A 178 2.69 -8.97 6.51
N GLY A 179 2.88 -9.25 5.21
CA GLY A 179 2.19 -10.34 4.52
C GLY A 179 0.99 -9.88 3.69
N ASP A 180 0.09 -10.80 3.39
CA ASP A 180 -0.99 -10.57 2.44
C ASP A 180 -2.23 -9.95 3.11
N PHE A 181 -2.21 -8.63 3.23
CA PHE A 181 -3.38 -7.87 3.70
C PHE A 181 -4.61 -8.17 2.83
N PRO A 182 -5.82 -8.34 3.41
CA PRO A 182 -6.17 -8.21 4.84
C PRO A 182 -6.24 -9.56 5.62
N HIS A 183 -5.84 -10.68 5.01
CA HIS A 183 -6.19 -12.01 5.55
C HIS A 183 -5.03 -12.72 6.24
N HIS A 184 -3.78 -12.39 5.89
CA HIS A 184 -2.59 -13.00 6.46
C HIS A 184 -1.61 -11.94 6.96
N ASN A 185 -1.48 -11.83 8.29
CA ASN A 185 -0.44 -11.05 8.95
C ASN A 185 0.66 -12.01 9.46
N SER A 186 1.88 -11.90 8.93
CA SER A 186 3.01 -12.71 9.33
C SER A 186 3.61 -12.31 10.68
N ARG A 187 3.25 -11.13 11.21
CA ARG A 187 3.69 -10.60 12.52
C ARG A 187 5.22 -10.53 12.60
N ALA A 188 5.87 -10.16 11.50
CA ALA A 188 7.32 -10.07 11.44
C ALA A 188 7.87 -9.00 12.39
N ASP A 189 7.04 -8.02 12.76
CA ASP A 189 7.32 -7.00 13.77
C ASP A 189 7.03 -7.45 15.22
N GLY A 190 6.51 -8.67 15.41
CA GLY A 190 6.19 -9.27 16.70
C GLY A 190 4.73 -9.14 17.13
N TRP A 191 3.87 -8.41 16.41
CA TRP A 191 2.50 -8.09 16.86
C TRP A 191 1.44 -8.37 15.80
N GLU A 192 0.30 -8.91 16.23
CA GLU A 192 -0.87 -9.10 15.35
C GLU A 192 -1.81 -7.89 15.35
N ARG A 193 -1.95 -7.26 16.52
CA ARG A 193 -2.79 -6.08 16.78
C ARG A 193 -1.88 -4.98 17.32
N THR A 194 -2.38 -4.17 18.25
CA THR A 194 -1.56 -3.19 18.97
C THR A 194 -0.38 -3.86 19.70
N ALA A 195 0.74 -3.15 19.79
CA ALA A 195 1.87 -3.40 20.68
C ALA A 195 1.76 -2.51 21.94
N PRO A 196 2.44 -2.85 23.06
CA PRO A 196 2.67 -1.92 24.16
C PRO A 196 3.29 -0.63 23.61
N VAL A 197 2.94 0.50 24.21
CA VAL A 197 3.55 1.78 23.82
C VAL A 197 5.05 1.79 24.14
N GLY A 198 5.85 2.42 23.29
CA GLY A 198 7.30 2.46 23.43
C GLY A 198 8.02 1.20 22.98
N GLN A 199 7.39 0.38 22.14
CA GLN A 199 7.97 -0.89 21.68
C GLN A 199 9.12 -0.69 20.69
N TYR A 200 9.05 0.35 19.84
CA TYR A 200 10.04 0.62 18.81
C TYR A 200 10.96 1.80 19.19
N PRO A 201 12.13 1.96 18.55
CA PRO A 201 13.05 3.04 18.87
C PRO A 201 12.41 4.42 18.73
N ALA A 202 12.79 5.33 19.62
CA ALA A 202 12.32 6.70 19.52
C ALA A 202 12.91 7.42 18.29
N ASN A 203 12.15 8.35 17.73
CA ASN A 203 12.67 9.28 16.71
C ASN A 203 13.67 10.29 17.32
N GLY A 204 14.22 11.19 16.50
CA GLY A 204 15.20 12.18 16.98
C GLY A 204 14.69 13.18 18.03
N ASN A 205 13.36 13.26 18.24
CA ASN A 205 12.73 14.07 19.29
C ASN A 205 12.43 13.26 20.57
N GLY A 206 12.79 11.97 20.62
CA GLY A 206 12.54 11.10 21.78
C GLY A 206 11.09 10.58 21.90
N LEU A 207 10.31 10.73 20.84
CA LEU A 207 8.93 10.23 20.69
C LEU A 207 8.93 8.80 20.16
N LEU A 208 7.99 8.00 20.62
CA LEU A 208 7.90 6.57 20.35
C LEU A 208 6.62 6.27 19.56
N ASP A 209 6.69 5.27 18.69
CA ASP A 209 5.56 4.73 17.92
C ASP A 209 4.77 5.76 17.09
N MET A 210 5.42 6.87 16.68
CA MET A 210 4.78 7.91 15.83
C MET A 210 4.31 7.39 14.46
N ILE A 211 4.81 6.23 14.04
CA ILE A 211 4.36 5.51 12.84
C ILE A 211 3.95 4.10 13.28
N GLY A 212 2.77 3.66 12.84
CA GLY A 212 2.23 2.34 13.15
C GLY A 212 1.50 2.28 14.49
N ASN A 213 1.27 1.07 14.98
CA ASN A 213 0.55 0.74 16.21
C ASN A 213 -0.94 1.16 16.23
N VAL A 214 -1.24 2.46 16.30
CA VAL A 214 -2.59 3.04 16.28
C VAL A 214 -2.59 4.37 15.52
N TRP A 215 -3.75 4.76 15.00
CA TRP A 215 -3.98 6.14 14.57
C TRP A 215 -4.07 7.07 15.79
N GLU A 216 -3.61 8.31 15.64
CA GLU A 216 -3.58 9.32 16.70
C GLU A 216 -4.39 10.57 16.28
N TRP A 217 -5.38 10.94 17.11
CA TRP A 217 -6.22 12.12 16.87
C TRP A 217 -5.43 13.43 16.98
N THR A 218 -5.69 14.36 16.06
CA THR A 218 -5.26 15.76 16.12
C THR A 218 -6.47 16.68 16.25
N ASP A 219 -6.25 17.95 16.58
CA ASP A 219 -7.32 18.93 16.79
C ASP A 219 -7.84 19.57 15.47
N ASP A 220 -7.14 19.31 14.35
CA ASP A 220 -7.50 19.88 13.05
C ASP A 220 -8.68 19.13 12.42
N TRP A 221 -9.61 19.89 11.83
CA TRP A 221 -10.55 19.33 10.86
C TRP A 221 -9.80 18.93 9.59
N TYR A 222 -10.07 17.73 9.08
CA TYR A 222 -9.40 17.22 7.89
C TYR A 222 -9.74 18.06 6.66
N GLN A 223 -8.74 18.46 5.88
CA GLN A 223 -8.88 19.11 4.59
C GLN A 223 -7.77 18.63 3.65
N GLU A 224 -8.06 18.48 2.35
CA GLU A 224 -7.00 18.21 1.36
C GLU A 224 -5.97 19.36 1.36
N HIS A 225 -4.67 19.04 1.45
CA HIS A 225 -3.60 20.05 1.59
C HIS A 225 -3.60 21.10 0.46
N GLY A 226 -3.80 20.67 -0.78
CA GLY A 226 -3.92 21.57 -1.93
C GLY A 226 -5.07 22.58 -1.77
N ALA A 227 -6.23 22.12 -1.31
CA ALA A 227 -7.40 22.97 -1.08
C ALA A 227 -7.17 23.95 0.08
N ARG A 228 -6.55 23.48 1.18
CA ARG A 228 -6.17 24.31 2.35
C ARG A 228 -5.26 25.47 1.94
N LEU A 229 -4.21 25.20 1.15
CA LEU A 229 -3.28 26.22 0.70
C LEU A 229 -3.92 27.23 -0.26
N GLU A 230 -4.81 26.77 -1.13
CA GLU A 230 -5.54 27.66 -2.01
C GLU A 230 -6.50 28.58 -1.24
N ALA A 231 -7.16 28.07 -0.20
CA ALA A 231 -8.00 28.86 0.70
C ALA A 231 -7.19 29.92 1.46
N ILE A 232 -6.05 29.55 2.05
CA ILE A 232 -5.14 30.49 2.74
C ILE A 232 -4.67 31.61 1.80
N ARG A 233 -4.32 31.25 0.55
CA ARG A 233 -3.85 32.21 -0.47
C ARG A 233 -4.93 33.22 -0.87
N ARG A 234 -6.21 32.87 -0.78
CA ARG A 234 -7.35 33.71 -1.18
C ARG A 234 -7.88 34.66 -0.08
N GLN A 235 -7.29 34.63 1.14
CA GLN A 235 -7.77 35.30 2.37
C GLN A 235 -9.11 34.76 2.91
N PRO A 236 -9.33 34.74 4.24
CA PRO A 236 -10.33 33.89 4.85
C PRO A 236 -11.72 34.54 4.83
N THR A 237 -12.53 34.15 3.86
CA THR A 237 -13.99 34.22 4.00
C THR A 237 -14.55 32.88 3.60
N THR A 238 -14.72 31.99 4.58
CA THR A 238 -16.02 31.43 4.98
C THR A 238 -15.80 30.20 5.83
N ASP A 239 -16.64 30.10 6.85
CA ASP A 239 -17.01 28.92 7.62
C ASP A 239 -16.88 27.62 6.79
N PRO A 240 -16.08 26.63 7.21
CA PRO A 240 -15.93 25.39 6.47
C PRO A 240 -17.16 24.50 6.70
N GLY A 241 -18.27 24.89 6.11
CA GLY A 241 -19.56 24.19 6.19
C GLY A 241 -19.65 22.90 5.37
N ASP A 242 -18.52 22.27 5.01
CA ASP A 242 -18.52 21.11 4.10
C ASP A 242 -17.44 20.05 4.46
N ILE A 243 -16.96 20.03 5.71
CA ILE A 243 -15.99 19.01 6.17
C ILE A 243 -16.59 18.10 7.25
N SER A 244 -16.58 16.80 6.96
CA SER A 244 -17.28 15.75 7.71
C SER A 244 -16.39 14.98 8.70
N ALA A 245 -15.07 15.25 8.76
CA ALA A 245 -14.12 14.45 9.54
C ALA A 245 -13.01 15.27 10.24
N GLN A 246 -12.60 14.80 11.42
CA GLN A 246 -11.41 15.27 12.15
C GLN A 246 -10.17 14.53 11.67
N ALA A 247 -9.01 15.18 11.69
CA ALA A 247 -7.75 14.61 11.24
C ALA A 247 -7.18 13.58 12.23
N CYS A 248 -6.55 12.55 11.67
CA CYS A 248 -5.88 11.47 12.37
C CYS A 248 -4.54 11.22 11.67
N CYS A 249 -3.49 10.99 12.44
CA CYS A 249 -2.13 10.79 11.90
C CYS A 249 -1.51 9.46 12.38
N GLY A 250 -0.39 9.08 11.76
CA GLY A 250 0.50 8.03 12.27
C GLY A 250 0.15 6.57 11.93
N GLY A 251 -1.00 6.28 11.33
CA GLY A 251 -1.37 4.89 11.08
C GLY A 251 -0.69 4.24 9.87
N LEU A 252 -0.06 3.08 10.09
CA LEU A 252 0.37 2.15 9.02
C LEU A 252 -0.10 0.69 9.24
N LEU A 253 -1.21 0.51 9.98
CA LEU A 253 -1.98 -0.73 10.00
C LEU A 253 -3.26 -0.51 9.18
N GLY A 254 -3.20 -0.86 7.88
CA GLY A 254 -4.32 -0.77 6.94
C GLY A 254 -4.87 0.66 6.82
N THR A 255 -4.26 1.49 5.97
CA THR A 255 -4.81 2.78 5.54
C THR A 255 -6.24 2.59 5.01
N ALA A 256 -7.22 2.86 5.87
CA ALA A 256 -8.62 2.99 5.54
C ALA A 256 -9.33 3.72 6.68
N MET A 257 -9.05 5.00 6.85
CA MET A 257 -10.05 6.01 7.22
C MET A 257 -9.61 7.40 6.73
N VAL A 258 -9.41 7.49 5.42
CA VAL A 258 -9.99 8.59 4.65
C VAL A 258 -10.83 7.88 3.59
N VAL A 259 -11.90 8.51 3.10
CA VAL A 259 -12.86 7.96 2.13
C VAL A 259 -14.08 7.23 2.74
N ALA A 260 -14.83 7.93 3.58
CA ALA A 260 -16.28 7.71 3.66
C ALA A 260 -17.05 8.42 2.51
N GLU A 261 -16.41 9.29 1.71
CA GLU A 261 -17.15 10.17 0.78
C GLU A 261 -16.80 10.07 -0.71
N LYS A 262 -15.69 9.43 -1.13
CA LYS A 262 -15.28 9.35 -2.56
C LYS A 262 -15.38 7.99 -3.24
N ILE A 263 -15.80 6.91 -2.56
CA ILE A 263 -15.93 5.57 -3.19
C ILE A 263 -17.25 5.38 -3.97
N GLN A 264 -18.19 6.32 -3.91
CA GLN A 264 -19.43 6.24 -4.73
C GLN A 264 -19.28 6.72 -6.18
N ALA A 265 -18.12 7.21 -6.62
CA ALA A 265 -17.96 7.81 -7.96
C ALA A 265 -17.08 7.03 -8.96
N SER A 266 -16.60 5.83 -8.62
CA SER A 266 -15.84 5.02 -9.59
C SER A 266 -16.76 4.05 -10.32
N ASP A 267 -17.33 4.51 -11.43
CA ASP A 267 -18.13 3.69 -12.35
C ASP A 267 -17.38 2.39 -12.71
N PRO A 268 -17.85 1.20 -12.26
CA PRO A 268 -17.22 -0.07 -12.58
C PRO A 268 -17.24 -0.41 -14.08
N HIS A 269 -18.01 0.32 -14.90
CA HIS A 269 -18.05 0.13 -16.35
C HIS A 269 -16.84 0.74 -17.09
N ALA A 270 -16.15 1.73 -16.52
CA ALA A 270 -15.00 2.36 -17.16
C ALA A 270 -13.82 1.39 -17.38
N GLY A 271 -13.62 0.45 -16.46
CA GLY A 271 -12.57 -0.59 -16.58
C GLY A 271 -12.93 -1.74 -17.52
N PHE A 272 -14.22 -2.01 -17.75
CA PHE A 272 -14.68 -3.13 -18.58
C PHE A 272 -14.52 -2.84 -20.08
N GLN A 273 -14.86 -1.63 -20.51
CA GLN A 273 -14.73 -1.20 -21.91
C GLN A 273 -13.27 -1.16 -22.38
N LEU A 274 -12.36 -0.68 -21.53
CA LEU A 274 -10.93 -0.65 -21.84
C LEU A 274 -10.32 -2.05 -21.98
N ARG A 275 -10.74 -3.00 -21.14
CA ARG A 275 -10.31 -4.41 -21.22
C ARG A 275 -10.85 -5.11 -22.47
N LEU A 276 -12.09 -4.84 -22.87
CA LEU A 276 -12.65 -5.36 -24.13
C LEU A 276 -11.93 -4.79 -25.35
N ALA A 277 -11.63 -3.49 -25.36
CA ALA A 277 -10.89 -2.86 -26.44
C ALA A 277 -9.48 -3.46 -26.59
N MET A 278 -8.77 -3.70 -25.47
CA MET A 278 -7.46 -4.37 -25.49
C MET A 278 -7.55 -5.82 -26.01
N LEU A 279 -8.58 -6.58 -25.62
CA LEU A 279 -8.78 -7.94 -26.12
C LEU A 279 -9.05 -7.94 -27.64
N GLY A 280 -9.86 -7.00 -28.13
CA GLY A 280 -10.14 -6.82 -29.55
C GLY A 280 -8.88 -6.51 -30.36
N CYS A 281 -8.03 -5.60 -29.88
CA CYS A 281 -6.76 -5.26 -30.52
C CYS A 281 -5.80 -6.46 -30.58
N LEU A 282 -5.72 -7.28 -29.52
CA LEU A 282 -4.86 -8.47 -29.48
C LEU A 282 -5.33 -9.56 -30.46
N VAL A 283 -6.65 -9.77 -30.60
CA VAL A 283 -7.21 -10.73 -31.55
C VAL A 283 -6.96 -10.31 -33.00
N VAL A 284 -7.12 -9.02 -33.32
CA VAL A 284 -6.84 -8.49 -34.67
C VAL A 284 -5.35 -8.57 -35.00
N ALA A 285 -4.47 -8.24 -34.06
CA ALA A 285 -3.02 -8.36 -34.23
C ALA A 285 -2.59 -9.83 -34.45
N GLY A 286 -3.19 -10.77 -33.70
CA GLY A 286 -2.96 -12.21 -33.87
C GLY A 286 -3.45 -12.75 -35.22
N ALA A 287 -4.62 -12.31 -35.69
CA ALA A 287 -5.20 -12.73 -36.96
C ALA A 287 -4.40 -12.23 -38.18
N ILE A 288 -3.91 -10.98 -38.13
CA ILE A 288 -3.07 -10.40 -39.19
C ILE A 288 -1.69 -11.05 -39.20
N GLY A 289 -1.11 -11.33 -38.02
CA GLY A 289 0.16 -12.04 -37.88
C GLY A 289 0.10 -13.49 -38.37
N GLY A 290 -0.96 -14.22 -38.02
CA GLY A 290 -1.16 -15.63 -38.40
C GLY A 290 -1.46 -15.84 -39.88
N SER A 291 -2.29 -14.97 -40.49
CA SER A 291 -2.60 -15.04 -41.93
C SER A 291 -1.37 -14.73 -42.81
N SER A 292 -0.54 -13.77 -42.37
CA SER A 292 0.72 -13.43 -43.06
C SER A 292 1.75 -14.57 -42.96
N PHE A 293 1.84 -15.26 -41.81
CA PHE A 293 2.71 -16.43 -41.65
C PHE A 293 2.27 -17.63 -42.50
N SER A 294 0.96 -17.86 -42.63
CA SER A 294 0.41 -18.96 -43.42
C SER A 294 0.59 -18.74 -44.93
N LEU A 295 0.46 -17.50 -45.41
CA LEU A 295 0.69 -17.13 -46.81
C LEU A 295 2.17 -17.16 -47.21
N ASP A 296 3.09 -16.79 -46.31
CA ASP A 296 4.54 -16.87 -46.55
C ASP A 296 5.06 -18.32 -46.52
N ALA A 297 4.46 -19.21 -45.72
CA ALA A 297 4.80 -20.64 -45.70
C ALA A 297 4.39 -21.38 -46.98
N ALA A 298 3.35 -20.89 -47.68
CA ALA A 298 2.84 -21.47 -48.91
C ALA A 298 3.60 -21.04 -50.19
N ASN A 299 4.50 -20.05 -50.13
CA ASN A 299 5.22 -19.57 -51.31
C ASN A 299 6.67 -19.11 -50.97
N PRO A 300 7.67 -20.01 -51.04
CA PRO A 300 9.00 -19.83 -50.42
C PRO A 300 9.91 -18.76 -51.06
N GLY A 301 9.41 -17.97 -52.02
CA GLY A 301 10.19 -16.98 -52.76
C GLY A 301 10.01 -15.51 -52.36
N ARG A 302 9.02 -15.14 -51.53
CA ARG A 302 8.57 -13.74 -51.47
C ARG A 302 9.00 -12.87 -50.29
N ARG A 303 9.43 -13.41 -49.15
CA ARG A 303 10.12 -12.66 -48.07
C ARG A 303 10.72 -13.61 -47.04
N ARG A 304 11.86 -13.25 -46.45
CA ARG A 304 12.49 -14.10 -45.42
C ARG A 304 11.73 -13.90 -44.10
N PRO A 305 11.47 -14.95 -43.29
CA PRO A 305 10.71 -14.85 -42.03
C PRO A 305 11.19 -13.75 -41.06
N LYS A 306 12.48 -13.42 -41.10
CA LYS A 306 13.08 -12.31 -40.34
C LYS A 306 12.53 -10.93 -40.68
N ASP A 307 12.09 -10.71 -41.92
CA ASP A 307 11.60 -9.43 -42.41
C ASP A 307 10.13 -9.24 -41.98
N THR A 308 9.36 -10.33 -41.90
CA THR A 308 7.99 -10.35 -41.37
C THR A 308 7.96 -10.11 -39.86
N LEU A 309 8.89 -10.70 -39.10
CA LEU A 309 9.08 -10.43 -37.66
C LEU A 309 9.47 -8.97 -37.37
N ARG A 310 10.31 -8.36 -38.22
CA ARG A 310 10.68 -6.94 -38.09
C ARG A 310 9.49 -6.01 -38.31
N SER A 311 8.66 -6.30 -39.32
CA SER A 311 7.45 -5.52 -39.58
C SER A 311 6.42 -5.63 -38.45
N ALA A 312 6.24 -6.83 -37.88
CA ALA A 312 5.34 -7.03 -36.74
C ALA A 312 5.84 -6.30 -35.48
N SER A 313 7.15 -6.34 -35.21
CA SER A 313 7.76 -5.60 -34.10
C SER A 313 7.68 -4.08 -34.27
N ALA A 314 7.80 -3.57 -35.50
CA ALA A 314 7.66 -2.15 -35.78
C ALA A 314 6.21 -1.66 -35.57
N LEU A 315 5.22 -2.47 -35.99
CA LEU A 315 3.80 -2.16 -35.81
C LEU A 315 3.42 -2.13 -34.32
N THR A 316 3.86 -3.12 -33.53
CA THR A 316 3.58 -3.17 -32.09
C THR A 316 4.24 -2.03 -31.33
N THR A 317 5.47 -1.65 -31.71
CA THR A 317 6.17 -0.49 -31.14
C THR A 317 5.46 0.83 -31.49
N GLY A 318 4.94 0.96 -32.71
CA GLY A 318 4.17 2.13 -33.14
C GLY A 318 2.85 2.30 -32.38
N ILE A 319 2.11 1.20 -32.17
CA ILE A 319 0.85 1.20 -31.40
C ILE A 319 1.13 1.53 -29.93
N PHE A 320 2.19 0.97 -29.35
CA PHE A 320 2.63 1.28 -27.99
C PHE A 320 2.93 2.79 -27.83
N ALA A 321 3.72 3.36 -28.74
CA ALA A 321 4.07 4.77 -28.70
C ALA A 321 2.84 5.68 -28.85
N ALA A 322 1.89 5.34 -29.73
CA ALA A 322 0.66 6.09 -29.92
C ALA A 322 -0.23 6.07 -28.66
N LEU A 323 -0.40 4.91 -28.03
CA LEU A 323 -1.20 4.77 -26.81
C LEU A 323 -0.60 5.58 -25.64
N VAL A 324 0.70 5.45 -25.40
CA VAL A 324 1.37 6.22 -24.32
C VAL A 324 1.29 7.72 -24.59
N THR A 325 1.44 8.15 -25.85
CA THR A 325 1.35 9.57 -26.24
C THR A 325 -0.07 10.11 -26.08
N LEU A 326 -1.10 9.36 -26.47
CA LEU A 326 -2.49 9.77 -26.30
C LEU A 326 -2.88 9.83 -24.82
N THR A 327 -2.43 8.87 -24.01
CA THR A 327 -2.62 8.92 -22.55
C THR A 327 -1.92 10.11 -21.92
N PHE A 328 -0.70 10.44 -22.36
CA PHE A 328 0.01 11.63 -21.90
C PHE A 328 -0.77 12.92 -22.21
N LEU A 329 -1.26 13.05 -23.44
CA LEU A 329 -1.99 14.24 -23.88
C LEU A 329 -3.35 14.41 -23.18
N HIS A 330 -3.99 13.30 -22.77
CA HIS A 330 -5.33 13.35 -22.18
C HIS A 330 -5.35 13.29 -20.64
N ALA A 331 -4.39 12.60 -20.03
CA ALA A 331 -4.39 12.25 -18.61
C ALA A 331 -3.07 12.57 -17.88
N GLY A 332 -2.10 13.20 -18.55
CA GLY A 332 -0.85 13.66 -17.94
C GLY A 332 0.24 12.59 -17.82
N LEU A 333 1.39 13.01 -17.31
CA LEU A 333 2.65 12.25 -17.36
C LEU A 333 2.64 10.98 -16.52
N ASP A 334 2.03 11.00 -15.34
CA ASP A 334 2.11 9.86 -14.42
C ASP A 334 1.22 8.69 -14.84
N GLN A 335 0.06 8.99 -15.44
CA GLN A 335 -0.77 7.97 -16.07
C GLN A 335 -0.08 7.37 -17.31
N ALA A 336 0.58 8.20 -18.13
CA ALA A 336 1.35 7.72 -19.27
C ALA A 336 2.52 6.82 -18.85
N ARG A 337 3.23 7.14 -17.76
CA ARG A 337 4.29 6.29 -17.19
C ARG A 337 3.77 4.94 -16.70
N THR A 338 2.64 4.94 -16.00
CA THR A 338 1.99 3.72 -15.50
C THR A 338 1.54 2.81 -16.64
N VAL A 339 0.91 3.39 -17.68
CA VAL A 339 0.48 2.66 -18.88
C VAL A 339 1.68 2.11 -19.65
N SER A 340 2.74 2.92 -19.83
CA SER A 340 3.99 2.49 -20.48
C SER A 340 4.62 1.29 -19.77
N SER A 341 4.72 1.33 -18.43
CA SER A 341 5.27 0.22 -17.64
C SER A 341 4.45 -1.06 -17.79
N ARG A 342 3.12 -0.98 -17.73
CA ARG A 342 2.23 -2.17 -17.84
C ARG A 342 2.19 -2.75 -19.25
N LEU A 343 2.24 -1.89 -20.26
CA LEU A 343 2.28 -2.31 -21.66
C LEU A 343 3.63 -2.94 -22.02
N SER A 344 4.76 -2.45 -21.48
CA SER A 344 6.10 -3.01 -21.72
C SER A 344 6.22 -4.47 -21.24
N THR A 345 5.70 -4.76 -20.05
CA THR A 345 5.63 -6.14 -19.51
C THR A 345 4.75 -7.03 -20.40
N SER A 346 3.61 -6.52 -20.86
CA SER A 346 2.67 -7.27 -21.72
C SER A 346 3.23 -7.53 -23.11
N LEU A 347 3.97 -6.57 -23.68
CA LEU A 347 4.63 -6.70 -24.98
C LEU A 347 5.75 -7.75 -24.93
N THR A 348 6.50 -7.77 -23.83
CA THR A 348 7.57 -8.76 -23.60
C THR A 348 7.00 -10.18 -23.54
N ILE A 349 5.90 -10.36 -22.83
CA ILE A 349 5.18 -11.64 -22.77
C ILE A 349 4.66 -12.04 -24.16
N LEU A 350 4.05 -11.11 -24.91
CA LEU A 350 3.53 -11.36 -26.25
C LEU A 350 4.64 -11.77 -27.24
N VAL A 351 5.77 -11.08 -27.22
CA VAL A 351 6.93 -11.42 -28.07
C VAL A 351 7.47 -12.80 -27.74
N LEU A 352 7.57 -13.16 -26.45
CA LEU A 352 7.97 -14.50 -26.00
C LEU A 352 6.97 -15.57 -26.43
N SER A 353 5.67 -15.31 -26.31
CA SER A 353 4.60 -16.22 -26.71
C SER A 353 4.49 -16.42 -28.22
N LEU A 354 4.84 -15.42 -29.03
CA LEU A 354 4.83 -15.52 -30.50
C LEU A 354 6.12 -16.14 -31.06
N SER A 355 7.26 -15.90 -30.41
CA SER A 355 8.55 -16.42 -30.86
C SER A 355 8.86 -17.84 -30.35
N GLY A 356 8.30 -18.24 -29.20
CA GLY A 356 8.49 -19.57 -28.60
C GLY A 356 8.01 -20.74 -29.47
N PRO A 357 6.78 -20.72 -30.01
CA PRO A 357 6.26 -21.81 -30.86
C PRO A 357 7.00 -21.92 -32.20
N GLY A 358 7.35 -20.78 -32.83
CA GLY A 358 8.12 -20.75 -34.08
C GLY A 358 9.55 -21.26 -33.91
N TRP A 359 10.20 -20.95 -32.77
CA TRP A 359 11.52 -21.47 -32.43
C TRP A 359 11.48 -22.99 -32.14
N LEU A 360 10.48 -23.48 -31.41
CA LEU A 360 10.29 -24.92 -31.18
C LEU A 360 10.01 -25.68 -32.49
N ALA A 361 9.15 -25.15 -33.36
CA ALA A 361 8.83 -25.76 -34.65
C ALA A 361 10.06 -25.82 -35.59
N HIS A 362 10.92 -24.80 -35.57
CA HIS A 362 12.19 -24.80 -36.31
C HIS A 362 13.17 -25.86 -35.78
N GLN A 363 13.28 -26.04 -34.46
CA GLN A 363 14.14 -27.04 -33.83
C GLN A 363 13.68 -28.49 -34.07
N LEU A 364 12.37 -28.69 -34.24
CA LEU A 364 11.76 -29.99 -34.51
C LEU A 364 11.65 -30.32 -36.01
N SER A 365 12.04 -29.40 -36.89
CA SER A 365 12.02 -29.63 -38.33
C SER A 365 13.06 -30.68 -38.77
N PRO A 366 12.72 -31.64 -39.66
CA PRO A 366 13.60 -32.76 -40.02
C PRO A 366 14.97 -32.37 -40.60
N GLY A 367 15.08 -31.16 -41.17
CA GLY A 367 16.32 -30.65 -41.77
C GLY A 367 17.40 -30.23 -40.77
N TRP A 368 17.05 -30.02 -39.49
CA TRP A 368 18.03 -29.56 -38.49
C TRP A 368 18.98 -30.68 -38.04
N ARG A 369 18.55 -31.95 -38.11
CA ARG A 369 19.37 -33.11 -37.74
C ARG A 369 20.56 -33.38 -38.68
N HIS A 370 20.61 -32.74 -39.86
CA HIS A 370 21.72 -32.91 -40.81
C HIS A 370 22.84 -31.87 -40.72
N ARG A 371 22.76 -30.88 -39.81
CA ARG A 371 23.80 -29.83 -39.66
C ARG A 371 24.65 -29.93 -38.39
N ARG A 372 24.83 -31.11 -37.83
CA ARG A 372 25.92 -31.40 -36.88
C ARG A 372 26.86 -32.47 -37.44
N LYS A 373 27.74 -32.07 -38.37
CA LYS A 373 29.10 -32.64 -38.39
C LYS A 373 29.86 -31.98 -37.24
N LEU A 374 30.31 -32.80 -36.29
CA LEU A 374 31.24 -32.44 -35.22
C LEU A 374 32.48 -31.72 -35.80
N GLY A 375 32.88 -30.59 -35.19
CA GLY A 375 33.99 -29.75 -35.65
C GLY A 375 35.39 -30.26 -35.28
N PRO A 376 36.45 -29.43 -35.39
CA PRO A 376 37.73 -29.68 -34.74
C PRO A 376 37.94 -28.68 -33.58
N LEU A 377 37.33 -28.94 -32.43
CA LEU A 377 37.69 -28.31 -31.14
C LEU A 377 37.49 -29.27 -29.95
N GLY A 378 37.50 -30.59 -30.22
CA GLY A 378 37.30 -31.66 -29.23
C GLY A 378 38.47 -32.65 -29.14
N ARG A 379 39.72 -32.17 -29.23
CA ARG A 379 40.92 -32.99 -28.95
C ARG A 379 41.85 -32.30 -27.96
N SER A 380 41.37 -32.14 -26.74
CA SER A 380 42.24 -31.92 -25.57
C SER A 380 41.40 -32.14 -24.32
N PHE A 381 41.22 -33.40 -23.92
CA PHE A 381 40.90 -33.85 -22.54
C PHE A 381 40.59 -35.36 -22.59
N ARG A 382 41.58 -36.16 -23.01
CA ARG A 382 41.63 -37.62 -22.80
C ARG A 382 43.06 -38.14 -23.06
N ARG A 383 44.01 -37.60 -22.29
CA ARG A 383 45.33 -38.19 -21.98
C ARG A 383 45.72 -37.59 -20.65
N GLY A 384 45.63 -38.37 -19.58
CA GLY A 384 45.77 -37.89 -18.20
C GLY A 384 44.73 -38.49 -17.26
N ARG A 385 44.52 -39.81 -17.35
CA ARG A 385 43.93 -40.66 -16.29
C ARG A 385 44.15 -42.13 -16.68
N HIS A 386 45.43 -42.46 -16.83
CA HIS A 386 45.93 -43.82 -16.72
C HIS A 386 47.09 -43.72 -15.75
N GLU A 387 46.75 -43.60 -14.47
CA GLU A 387 47.60 -43.87 -13.32
C GLU A 387 46.73 -43.71 -12.08
N LEU A 388 46.80 -44.74 -11.22
CA LEU A 388 46.27 -44.86 -9.85
C LEU A 388 44.86 -45.47 -9.67
N GLY A 389 44.89 -46.79 -9.37
CA GLY A 389 43.98 -47.49 -8.46
C GLY A 389 42.73 -48.07 -9.11
N GLY A 390 42.47 -49.38 -9.13
CA GLY A 390 43.11 -50.52 -8.49
C GLY A 390 42.10 -51.69 -8.56
N GLU A 391 42.56 -52.89 -8.87
CA GLU A 391 41.82 -54.12 -8.61
C GLU A 391 42.76 -55.10 -7.93
N ALA A 392 42.54 -55.29 -6.64
CA ALA A 392 43.05 -56.42 -5.88
C ALA A 392 42.02 -57.56 -5.96
N GLU A 393 42.52 -58.70 -6.43
CA GLU A 393 42.19 -60.06 -6.03
C GLU A 393 40.77 -60.60 -6.22
N ARG A 394 40.66 -61.59 -7.11
CA ARG A 394 40.02 -62.88 -6.75
C ARG A 394 40.66 -64.04 -7.53
N GLY A 395 41.01 -65.08 -6.77
CA GLY A 395 41.87 -66.18 -7.16
C GLY A 395 41.28 -67.23 -8.10
N GLN A 396 42.23 -67.97 -8.67
CA GLN A 396 42.18 -69.26 -9.38
C GLN A 396 41.79 -70.42 -8.43
N PRO A 397 41.37 -71.61 -8.93
CA PRO A 397 41.99 -72.41 -10.01
C PRO A 397 41.27 -72.41 -11.36
#